data_AF-A0A938S7G9-F1
#
_entry.id   AF-A0A938S7G9-F1
#
_cell.length_a   1.000
_cell.length_b   1.000
_cell.length_c   1.000
_cell.angle_alpha   90.00
_cell.angle_beta   90.00
_cell.angle_gamma   90.00
#
_symmetry.space_group_name_H-M   'P 1'
#
loop_
_entity.id
_entity.type
_entity.pdbx_description
1 polymer ?
#
loop_
_entity_poly.entity_id
_entity_poly.type
_entity_poly.pdbx_seq_one_letter_code
_entity_poly.pdbx_strand_id
1 'polypeptide(L)'
;LIQPVTGTSIWADYLRDHGPGIHHIRFNTFDMDAVVGYLAQNGIGIAQRGSGIRPGTSWANFDTQDLVGFTIEVMKALPGTSGRTPKIVDGKVVD
;
A
#
# COMPACT_ATOMS: atom_id res chain seq x y z
N LEU A 1 -1.45 -3.95 12.32
CA LEU A 1 -0.59 -3.00 13.04
C LEU A 1 0.81 -3.12 12.46
N ILE A 2 1.46 -2.01 12.12
CA ILE A 2 2.85 -1.99 11.64
C ILE A 2 3.67 -1.29 12.71
N GLN A 3 4.78 -1.90 13.12
CA GLN A 3 5.74 -1.30 14.02
C GLN A 3 7.11 -1.27 13.32
N PRO A 4 7.65 -0.07 13.03
CA PRO A 4 9.06 0.02 12.62
C PRO A 4 9.94 -0.40 13.81
N VAL A 5 10.92 -1.27 13.56
CA VAL A 5 11.82 -1.80 14.62
C VAL A 5 13.21 -1.22 14.48
N THR A 6 13.78 -1.20 13.27
CA THR A 6 15.09 -0.63 12.96
C THR A 6 15.12 -0.06 11.53
N GLY A 7 16.12 0.75 11.23
CA GLY A 7 16.36 1.30 9.89
C GLY A 7 15.45 2.46 9.49
N THR A 8 15.75 3.07 8.34
CA THR A 8 14.93 4.12 7.75
C THR A 8 13.75 3.49 7.02
N SER A 9 12.53 3.94 7.32
CA SER A 9 11.32 3.50 6.64
C SER A 9 10.24 4.57 6.75
N ILE A 10 9.30 4.57 5.81
CA ILE A 10 8.15 5.48 5.82
C ILE A 10 7.31 5.38 7.08
N TRP A 11 7.24 4.17 7.67
CA TRP A 11 6.49 3.97 8.90
C TRP A 11 7.22 4.59 10.09
N ALA A 12 8.56 4.59 10.08
CA ALA A 12 9.35 5.28 11.09
C ALA A 12 9.22 6.80 10.95
N ASP A 13 9.23 7.33 9.72
CA ASP A 13 9.02 8.75 9.44
C ASP A 13 7.61 9.18 9.87
N TYR A 14 6.57 8.46 9.48
CA TYR A 14 5.19 8.73 9.89
C TYR A 14 5.03 8.71 11.41
N LEU A 15 5.58 7.71 12.09
CA LEU A 15 5.50 7.60 13.55
C LEU A 15 6.20 8.78 14.23
N ARG A 16 7.34 9.24 13.71
CA ARG A 16 8.06 10.42 14.20
C ARG A 16 7.25 11.70 14.02
N ASP A 17 6.67 11.88 12.84
CA ASP A 17 6.08 13.16 12.43
C ASP A 17 4.61 13.32 12.87
N HIS A 18 3.89 12.20 13.06
CA HIS A 18 2.46 12.19 13.39
C HIS A 18 2.10 11.41 14.65
N GLY A 19 3.03 10.62 15.22
CA GLY A 19 2.72 9.68 16.29
C GLY A 19 1.95 8.43 15.79
N PRO A 20 1.49 7.56 16.70
CA PRO A 20 0.75 6.37 16.33
C PRO A 20 -0.63 6.73 15.74
N GLY A 21 -1.01 6.09 14.63
CA GLY A 21 -2.29 6.36 13.97
C GLY A 21 -2.50 5.56 12.68
N ILE A 22 -3.51 5.98 11.90
CA ILE A 22 -3.82 5.39 10.59
C ILE A 22 -2.80 5.93 9.57
N HIS A 23 -1.82 5.10 9.21
CA HIS A 23 -0.85 5.47 8.18
C HIS A 23 -1.44 5.40 6.76
N HIS A 24 -2.17 4.32 6.43
CA HIS A 24 -2.80 4.16 5.13
C HIS A 24 -4.03 3.26 5.22
N ILE A 25 -4.90 3.37 4.22
CA ILE A 25 -5.99 2.42 3.96
C ILE A 25 -5.74 1.80 2.59
N ARG A 26 -5.68 0.46 2.56
CA ARG A 26 -5.39 -0.29 1.34
C ARG A 26 -6.66 -0.79 0.66
N PHE A 27 -6.73 -0.56 -0.64
CA PHE A 27 -7.74 -1.10 -1.55
C PHE A 27 -7.08 -2.05 -2.56
N ASN A 28 -7.78 -3.12 -2.90
CA ASN A 28 -7.30 -4.09 -3.87
C ASN A 28 -8.00 -3.91 -5.21
N THR A 29 -7.26 -4.06 -6.30
CA THR A 29 -7.79 -4.06 -7.67
C THR A 29 -7.05 -5.12 -8.51
N PHE A 30 -7.68 -5.58 -9.58
CA PHE A 30 -7.01 -6.37 -10.61
C PHE A 30 -6.42 -5.49 -11.73
N ASP A 31 -6.89 -4.24 -11.82
CA ASP A 31 -6.44 -3.24 -12.78
C ASP A 31 -5.96 -1.99 -12.03
N MET A 32 -4.65 -1.95 -11.79
CA MET A 32 -4.01 -0.82 -11.11
C MET A 32 -3.82 0.37 -12.03
N ASP A 33 -3.63 0.14 -13.33
CA ASP A 33 -3.32 1.20 -14.29
C ASP A 33 -4.53 2.11 -14.49
N ALA A 34 -5.75 1.54 -14.50
CA ALA A 34 -6.99 2.32 -14.50
C ALA A 34 -7.11 3.26 -13.28
N VAL A 35 -6.77 2.77 -12.08
CA VAL A 35 -6.83 3.57 -10.84
C VAL A 35 -5.77 4.67 -10.84
N VAL A 36 -4.54 4.35 -11.25
CA VAL A 36 -3.46 5.32 -11.40
C VAL A 36 -3.85 6.41 -12.40
N GLY A 37 -4.39 6.04 -13.56
CA GLY A 37 -4.83 6.99 -14.58
C GLY A 37 -5.94 7.92 -14.09
N TYR A 38 -6.92 7.38 -13.36
CA TYR A 38 -7.99 8.19 -12.77
C TYR A 38 -7.46 9.19 -11.74
N LEU A 39 -6.60 8.74 -10.80
CA LEU A 39 -6.05 9.61 -9.77
C LEU A 39 -5.14 10.69 -10.35
N ALA A 40 -4.31 10.35 -11.34
CA ALA A 40 -3.45 11.32 -12.03
C ALA A 40 -4.27 12.41 -12.74
N GLN A 41 -5.39 12.06 -13.39
CA GLN A 41 -6.30 13.04 -14.01
C GLN A 41 -6.94 14.00 -12.98
N ASN A 42 -7.00 13.60 -11.72
CA ASN A 42 -7.48 14.41 -10.60
C ASN A 42 -6.34 15.07 -9.81
N GLY A 43 -5.12 15.13 -10.37
CA GLY A 43 -3.98 15.82 -9.76
C GLY A 43 -3.35 15.07 -8.58
N ILE A 44 -3.67 13.79 -8.38
CA ILE A 44 -3.14 12.98 -7.29
C ILE A 44 -1.94 12.17 -7.79
N GLY A 45 -0.77 12.41 -7.19
CA GLY A 45 0.48 11.74 -7.50
C GLY A 45 0.65 10.39 -6.78
N ILE A 46 1.68 9.65 -7.21
CA ILE A 46 2.16 8.46 -6.52
C ILE A 46 3.35 8.87 -5.65
N ALA A 47 3.18 8.77 -4.33
CA ALA A 47 4.24 8.99 -3.36
C ALA A 47 5.32 7.90 -3.47
N GLN A 48 4.87 6.64 -3.54
CA GLN A 48 5.72 5.46 -3.55
C GLN A 48 5.05 4.30 -4.27
N ARG A 49 5.85 3.40 -4.82
CA ARG A 49 5.37 2.15 -5.44
C ARG A 49 6.43 1.06 -5.35
N GLY A 50 5.99 -0.18 -5.44
CA GLY A 50 6.89 -1.32 -5.45
C GLY A 50 6.23 -2.63 -5.87
N SER A 51 7.07 -3.66 -6.01
CA SER A 51 6.60 -5.03 -6.17
C SER A 51 6.01 -5.53 -4.85
N GLY A 52 4.95 -6.33 -4.95
CA GLY A 52 4.38 -7.04 -3.82
C GLY A 52 5.18 -8.31 -3.47
N ILE A 53 4.87 -8.89 -2.31
CA ILE A 53 5.54 -10.10 -1.80
C ILE A 53 5.29 -11.32 -2.71
N ARG A 54 4.13 -11.36 -3.38
CA ARG A 54 3.82 -12.42 -4.35
C ARG A 54 4.26 -11.99 -5.75
N PRO A 55 4.90 -12.88 -6.54
CA PRO A 55 5.16 -12.62 -7.95
C PRO A 55 3.89 -12.17 -8.70
N GLY A 56 4.01 -11.13 -9.51
CA GLY A 56 2.90 -10.56 -10.28
C GLY A 56 1.99 -9.59 -9.52
N THR A 57 2.24 -9.35 -8.22
CA THR A 57 1.56 -8.31 -7.43
C THR A 57 2.42 -7.05 -7.32
N SER A 58 1.79 -5.90 -7.16
CA SER A 58 2.44 -4.60 -6.97
C SER A 58 1.57 -3.70 -6.09
N TRP A 59 2.15 -2.68 -5.49
CA TRP A 59 1.44 -1.69 -4.68
C TRP A 59 1.87 -0.26 -5.02
N ALA A 60 0.99 0.69 -4.77
CA ALA A 60 1.25 2.13 -4.90
C ALA A 60 0.56 2.90 -3.77
N ASN A 61 1.31 3.80 -3.13
CA ASN A 61 0.81 4.79 -2.17
C ASN A 61 0.62 6.13 -2.90
N PHE A 62 -0.51 6.78 -2.68
CA PHE A 62 -0.87 8.04 -3.33
C PHE A 62 -0.80 9.24 -2.39
N ASP A 63 -0.54 10.41 -2.93
CA ASP A 63 -0.43 11.69 -2.21
C ASP A 63 -1.81 12.22 -1.78
N THR A 64 -2.51 11.48 -0.92
CA THR A 64 -3.91 11.75 -0.56
C THR A 64 -4.11 12.22 0.87
N GLN A 65 -3.05 12.25 1.68
CA GLN A 65 -3.14 12.54 3.10
C GLN A 65 -3.78 13.91 3.36
N ASP A 66 -3.37 14.94 2.62
CA ASP A 66 -3.92 16.30 2.76
C ASP A 66 -5.38 16.42 2.28
N LEU A 67 -5.84 15.48 1.43
CA LEU A 67 -7.18 15.50 0.85
C LEU A 67 -8.20 14.75 1.72
N VAL A 68 -7.82 13.60 2.27
CA VAL A 68 -8.75 12.69 2.97
C VAL A 68 -8.30 12.28 4.38
N GLY A 69 -7.16 12.78 4.85
CA GLY A 69 -6.61 12.51 6.18
C GLY A 69 -5.77 11.24 6.30
N PHE A 70 -5.59 10.48 5.21
CA PHE A 70 -4.75 9.28 5.17
C PHE A 70 -4.22 8.99 3.77
N THR A 71 -3.14 8.21 3.69
CA THR A 71 -2.61 7.70 2.42
C THR A 71 -3.48 6.56 1.90
N ILE A 72 -3.93 6.68 0.65
CA ILE A 72 -4.56 5.57 -0.07
C ILE A 72 -3.44 4.68 -0.62
N GLU A 73 -3.47 3.39 -0.26
CA GLU A 73 -2.66 2.35 -0.91
C GLU A 73 -3.54 1.58 -1.89
N VAL A 74 -3.07 1.35 -3.11
CA VAL A 74 -3.69 0.43 -4.06
C VAL A 74 -2.76 -0.76 -4.25
N MET A 75 -3.31 -1.97 -4.12
CA MET A 75 -2.60 -3.22 -4.36
C MET A 75 -3.18 -3.92 -5.58
N LYS A 76 -2.31 -4.29 -6.53
CA LYS A 76 -2.65 -5.15 -7.65
C LYS A 76 -2.70 -6.59 -7.16
N ALA A 77 -3.90 -7.08 -6.93
CA ALA A 77 -4.15 -8.49 -6.64
C ALA A 77 -4.04 -9.34 -7.92
N LEU A 78 -3.83 -10.64 -7.74
CA LEU A 78 -3.88 -11.58 -8.86
C LEU A 78 -5.33 -11.96 -9.15
N PRO A 79 -5.78 -11.95 -10.42
CA PRO A 79 -7.10 -12.44 -10.81
C PRO A 79 -7.37 -13.84 -10.24
N GLY A 80 -8.58 -14.06 -9.76
CA GLY A 80 -8.98 -15.34 -9.14
C GLY A 80 -8.54 -15.54 -7.68
N THR A 81 -7.86 -14.57 -7.07
CA THR A 81 -7.55 -14.60 -5.64
C THR A 81 -8.53 -13.77 -4.81
N SER A 82 -8.59 -14.03 -3.50
CA SER A 82 -9.35 -13.19 -2.56
C SER A 82 -8.76 -11.78 -2.37
N GLY A 83 -7.56 -11.52 -2.92
CA GLY A 83 -6.78 -10.30 -2.70
C GLY A 83 -6.28 -10.14 -1.25
N ARG A 84 -6.58 -11.08 -0.35
CA ARG A 84 -6.12 -10.99 1.04
C ARG A 84 -4.60 -11.10 1.10
N THR A 85 -4.03 -10.36 2.04
CA THR A 85 -2.61 -10.51 2.35
C THR A 85 -2.36 -11.98 2.74
N PRO A 86 -1.38 -12.67 2.13
CA PRO A 86 -1.00 -14.01 2.55
C PRO A 86 -0.69 -14.07 4.03
N LYS A 87 -0.95 -15.23 4.63
CA LYS A 87 -0.24 -15.58 5.86
C LYS A 87 1.15 -16.08 5.49
N ILE A 88 2.13 -15.77 6.33
CA ILE A 88 3.45 -16.38 6.25
C ILE A 88 3.58 -17.29 7.45
N VAL A 89 3.76 -18.58 7.19
CA VAL A 89 3.99 -19.62 8.21
C VAL A 89 5.32 -20.28 7.88
N ASP A 90 6.26 -20.28 8.84
CA ASP A 90 7.61 -20.83 8.70
C ASP A 90 8.35 -20.35 7.43
N GLY A 91 8.22 -19.04 7.13
CA GLY A 91 8.85 -18.42 5.96
C GLY A 91 8.18 -18.74 4.61
N LYS A 92 7.06 -19.47 4.61
CA LYS A 92 6.30 -19.81 3.40
C LYS A 92 4.99 -19.04 3.33
N VAL A 93 4.68 -18.57 2.13
CA VAL A 93 3.40 -17.93 1.79
C VAL A 93 2.30 -19.01 1.76
N VAL A 94 1.26 -18.84 2.57
CA VAL A 94 0.06 -19.70 2.58
C VAL A 94 -1.19 -18.83 2.39
N ASP A 95 -2.19 -19.37 1.71
CA ASP A 95 -3.48 -18.70 1.44
C ASP A 95 -4.42 -18.70 2.65
#